data_AF-A0A7J9XVN4-F1
#
_entry.id   AF-A0A7J9XVN4-F1
#
_cell.length_a   1.000
_cell.length_b   1.000
_cell.length_c   1.000
_cell.angle_alpha   90.00
_cell.angle_beta   90.00
_cell.angle_gamma   90.00
#
_symmetry.space_group_name_H-M   'P 1'
#
loop_
_entity.id
_entity.type
_entity.pdbx_description
1 polymer ?
#
loop_
_entity_poly.entity_id
_entity_poly.type
_entity_poly.pdbx_seq_one_letter_code
_entity_poly.pdbx_strand_id
1 'polypeptide(L)'
;MQPIGPGVTRALHGLPHRRDGARDGDPVNPGERETYRAAIETRRPADCGGGTCTLLVRRVDGRVQLLHHGVLSTGAELSDDQARELVGYLTAATQPRSEQQQ
;
A
#
# COMPACT_ATOMS: atom_id res chain seq x y z
N MET A 1 -38.56 -5.33 0.97
CA MET A 1 -38.02 -6.45 1.79
C MET A 1 -37.54 -7.53 0.82
N GLN A 2 -36.35 -8.07 1.07
CA GLN A 2 -35.63 -9.16 0.37
C GLN A 2 -34.51 -8.77 -0.63
N PRO A 3 -33.42 -9.59 -0.70
CA PRO A 3 -32.03 -9.13 -0.78
C PRO A 3 -31.36 -9.44 -2.13
N ILE A 4 -30.20 -8.82 -2.39
CA ILE A 4 -29.29 -9.25 -3.47
C ILE A 4 -27.91 -9.43 -2.84
N GLY A 5 -27.38 -10.65 -2.99
CA GLY A 5 -26.25 -11.21 -2.27
C GLY A 5 -24.84 -10.75 -2.71
N PRO A 6 -23.81 -11.53 -2.35
CA PRO A 6 -22.42 -11.11 -2.27
C PRO A 6 -21.72 -11.18 -3.63
N GLY A 7 -20.75 -10.28 -3.84
CA GLY A 7 -19.75 -10.46 -4.88
C GLY A 7 -19.44 -9.19 -5.67
N VAL A 8 -18.35 -8.53 -5.31
CA VAL A 8 -17.47 -7.92 -6.31
C VAL A 8 -16.02 -8.13 -5.87
N THR A 9 -15.49 -9.32 -6.13
CA THR A 9 -14.04 -9.49 -6.29
C THR A 9 -13.68 -8.80 -7.59
N ARG A 10 -13.20 -7.56 -7.52
CA ARG A 10 -12.61 -6.90 -8.69
C ARG A 10 -11.13 -7.27 -8.76
N ALA A 11 -10.84 -8.33 -9.53
CA ALA A 11 -9.49 -8.55 -10.03
C ALA A 11 -9.08 -7.34 -10.88
N LEU A 12 -8.14 -6.54 -10.40
CA LEU A 12 -7.50 -5.50 -11.21
C LEU A 12 -6.41 -6.16 -12.08
N HIS A 13 -6.84 -6.95 -13.06
CA HIS A 13 -5.99 -7.29 -14.19
C HIS A 13 -5.94 -6.06 -15.12
N GLY A 14 -4.73 -5.51 -15.27
CA GLY A 14 -4.35 -4.65 -16.39
C GLY A 14 -5.12 -3.33 -16.54
N LEU A 15 -4.61 -2.27 -15.93
CA LEU A 15 -4.92 -0.90 -16.39
C LEU A 15 -3.62 -0.12 -16.62
N PRO A 16 -3.49 0.57 -17.76
CA PRO A 16 -2.32 1.39 -18.06
C PRO A 16 -2.28 2.59 -17.11
N HIS A 17 -1.06 3.03 -16.81
CA HIS A 17 -0.71 4.19 -16.00
C HIS A 17 -1.71 5.36 -16.14
N ARG A 18 -2.69 5.44 -15.24
CA ARG A 18 -3.43 6.68 -15.01
C ARG A 18 -2.63 7.52 -14.02
N ARG A 19 -1.91 8.48 -14.59
CA ARG A 19 -1.50 9.70 -13.90
C ARG A 19 -2.76 10.43 -13.49
N ASP A 20 -3.08 10.47 -12.20
CA ASP A 20 -3.84 11.56 -11.59
C ASP A 20 -3.62 11.52 -10.08
N GLY A 21 -2.88 12.52 -9.57
CA GLY A 21 -3.05 13.00 -8.19
C GLY A 21 -2.04 12.58 -7.12
N ALA A 22 -1.09 11.69 -7.38
CA ALA A 22 0.01 11.48 -6.43
C ALA A 22 0.94 12.70 -6.49
N ARG A 23 0.89 13.57 -5.47
CA ARG A 23 1.88 14.63 -5.31
C ARG A 23 3.27 14.00 -5.29
N ASP A 24 4.06 14.32 -6.32
CA ASP A 24 5.52 14.21 -6.33
C ASP A 24 6.07 14.66 -4.98
N GLY A 25 6.91 13.85 -4.33
CA GLY A 25 7.50 14.33 -3.08
C GLY A 25 8.30 13.38 -2.22
N ASP A 26 8.43 12.09 -2.54
CA ASP A 26 9.56 11.32 -2.00
C ASP A 26 10.53 11.06 -3.15
N PRO A 27 11.77 11.58 -3.09
CA PRO A 27 12.76 11.27 -4.09
C PRO A 27 13.03 9.76 -4.02
N VAL A 28 12.56 9.02 -5.02
CA VAL A 28 13.22 7.76 -5.38
C VAL A 28 14.66 8.17 -5.71
N ASN A 29 15.61 7.78 -4.86
CA ASN A 29 17.02 8.00 -5.17
C ASN A 29 17.27 7.47 -6.59
N PRO A 30 17.88 8.24 -7.50
CA PRO A 30 17.98 7.87 -8.92
C PRO A 30 18.84 6.61 -9.19
N GLY A 31 19.38 5.96 -8.16
CA GLY A 31 20.03 4.65 -8.21
C GLY A 31 19.22 3.48 -7.64
N GLU A 32 18.07 3.73 -7.03
CA GLU A 32 17.26 2.71 -6.36
C GLU A 32 16.14 2.19 -7.30
N ARG A 33 16.10 0.87 -7.55
CA ARG A 33 15.08 0.27 -8.43
C ARG A 33 13.88 -0.19 -7.61
N GLU A 34 12.81 0.61 -7.64
CA GLU A 34 11.51 0.23 -7.08
C GLU A 34 10.80 -0.79 -7.99
N THR A 35 10.41 -1.94 -7.43
CA THR A 35 9.75 -3.03 -8.17
C THR A 35 8.34 -3.33 -7.69
N TYR A 36 7.93 -2.76 -6.56
CA TYR A 36 6.61 -2.93 -5.97
C TYR A 36 6.24 -1.70 -5.13
N ARG A 37 4.96 -1.29 -5.17
CA ARG A 37 4.40 -0.21 -4.37
C ARG A 37 2.91 -0.44 -4.11
N ALA A 38 2.49 -0.35 -2.86
CA ALA A 38 1.09 -0.37 -2.44
C ALA A 38 0.90 0.51 -1.20
N ALA A 39 -0.29 1.11 -1.06
CA ALA A 39 -0.59 2.03 0.04
C ALA A 39 -1.94 1.71 0.68
N ILE A 40 -2.03 1.91 2.00
CA ILE A 40 -3.27 1.80 2.78
C ILE A 40 -3.49 3.13 3.49
N GLU A 41 -4.65 3.73 3.28
CA GLU A 41 -5.13 4.85 4.10
C GLU A 41 -5.73 4.31 5.39
N THR A 42 -5.30 4.85 6.52
CA THR A 42 -5.66 4.40 7.86
C THR A 42 -5.75 5.60 8.81
N ARG A 43 -5.86 5.37 10.11
CA ARG A 43 -5.97 6.44 11.12
C ARG A 43 -4.80 6.40 12.09
N ARG A 44 -4.41 7.57 12.58
CA ARG A 44 -3.54 7.67 13.75
C ARG A 44 -4.35 7.43 15.03
N PRO A 45 -3.74 6.83 16.06
CA PRO A 45 -4.28 6.84 17.40
C PRO A 45 -4.72 8.24 17.87
N ALA A 46 -5.81 8.29 18.64
CA ALA A 46 -6.40 9.55 19.10
C ALA A 46 -5.45 10.35 20.02
N ASP A 47 -4.65 9.67 20.84
CA ASP A 47 -3.59 10.22 21.68
C ASP A 47 -2.44 10.85 20.87
N CYS A 48 -2.33 10.48 19.60
CA CYS A 48 -1.37 11.02 18.63
C CYS A 48 -1.96 12.15 17.75
N GLY A 49 -3.09 12.74 18.16
CA GLY A 49 -3.79 13.80 17.43
C GLY A 49 -4.79 13.31 16.38
N GLY A 50 -4.95 11.98 16.23
CA GLY A 50 -5.95 11.37 15.35
C GLY A 50 -5.78 11.73 13.86
N GLY A 51 -6.83 11.49 13.08
CA GLY A 51 -6.87 11.83 11.64
C GLY A 51 -6.24 10.78 10.72
N THR A 52 -6.38 11.00 9.42
CA THR A 52 -5.93 10.06 8.39
C THR A 52 -4.40 10.04 8.29
N CYS A 53 -3.83 8.84 8.14
CA CYS A 53 -2.45 8.64 7.73
C CYS A 53 -2.37 7.55 6.65
N THR A 54 -1.17 7.36 6.10
CA THR A 54 -0.93 6.38 5.04
C THR A 54 0.22 5.46 5.43
N LEU A 55 -0.01 4.16 5.29
CA LEU A 55 1.02 3.13 5.31
C LEU A 55 1.39 2.79 3.86
N LEU A 56 2.68 2.84 3.54
CA LEU A 56 3.22 2.58 2.21
C LEU A 56 4.15 1.35 2.29
N VAL A 57 3.79 0.29 1.57
CA VAL A 57 4.66 -0.87 1.36
C VAL A 57 5.34 -0.70 0.00
N ARG A 58 6.66 -0.73 -0.03
CA ARG A 58 7.43 -0.72 -1.28
C ARG A 58 8.54 -1.75 -1.28
N ARG A 59 8.96 -2.22 -2.46
CA ARG A 59 10.19 -2.99 -2.64
C ARG A 59 11.19 -2.20 -3.45
N VAL A 60 12.32 -1.93 -2.82
CA VAL A 60 13.39 -1.10 -3.37
C VAL A 60 14.70 -1.84 -3.17
N ASP A 61 15.45 -2.06 -4.24
CA ASP A 61 16.73 -2.81 -4.24
C ASP A 61 16.65 -4.15 -3.51
N GLY A 62 15.56 -4.88 -3.78
CA GLY A 62 15.32 -6.19 -3.19
C GLY A 62 14.82 -6.17 -1.74
N ARG A 63 14.79 -5.00 -1.08
CA ARG A 63 14.33 -4.85 0.31
C ARG A 63 12.88 -4.39 0.35
N VAL A 64 12.08 -5.02 1.21
CA VAL A 64 10.74 -4.56 1.51
C VAL A 64 10.84 -3.47 2.58
N GLN A 65 10.21 -2.33 2.34
CA GLN A 65 10.12 -1.20 3.26
C GLN A 65 8.65 -0.94 3.55
N LEU A 66 8.32 -0.81 4.85
CA LEU A 66 7.03 -0.30 5.31
C LEU A 66 7.27 1.11 5.85
N LEU A 67 6.73 2.10 5.14
CA LEU A 67 6.84 3.50 5.48
C LEU A 67 5.50 3.97 6.06
N HIS A 68 5.56 4.75 7.12
CA HIS A 68 4.41 5.41 7.71
C HIS A 68 4.63 6.92 7.57
N HIS A 69 3.70 7.61 6.90
CA HIS A 69 3.76 9.07 6.80
C HIS A 69 3.22 9.68 8.11
N GLY A 70 4.07 9.69 9.13
CA GLY A 70 3.77 10.21 10.46
C GLY A 70 5.03 10.14 11.29
N VAL A 71 5.27 11.15 12.12
CA VAL A 71 6.38 11.21 13.08
C VAL A 71 6.56 9.83 13.73
N LEU A 72 7.80 9.33 13.85
CA LEU A 72 8.14 7.99 14.38
C LEU A 72 7.49 7.66 15.74
N SER A 73 6.99 8.67 16.45
CA SER A 73 6.22 8.57 17.69
C SER A 73 4.73 8.23 17.49
N THR A 74 4.24 8.09 16.26
CA THR A 74 2.82 7.88 15.96
C THR A 74 2.63 6.54 15.25
N GLY A 75 1.83 5.65 15.85
CA GLY A 75 1.41 4.39 15.23
C GLY A 75 0.28 4.60 14.21
N ALA A 76 -0.15 3.51 13.58
CA ALA A 76 -1.35 3.44 12.75
C ALA A 76 -2.34 2.44 13.35
N GLU A 77 -3.62 2.82 13.41
CA GLU A 77 -4.72 1.95 13.86
C GLU A 77 -5.40 1.33 12.64
N LEU A 78 -5.17 0.03 12.45
CA LEU A 78 -5.78 -0.72 11.35
C LEU A 78 -7.06 -1.41 11.83
N SER A 79 -8.09 -1.41 10.98
CA SER A 79 -9.15 -2.40 11.09
C SER A 79 -8.65 -3.80 10.73
N ASP A 80 -9.38 -4.85 11.10
CA ASP A 80 -9.05 -6.23 10.73
C ASP A 80 -8.84 -6.42 9.22
N ASP A 81 -9.68 -5.77 8.40
CA ASP A 81 -9.57 -5.87 6.95
C ASP A 81 -8.35 -5.14 6.40
N GLN A 82 -8.02 -3.97 6.96
CA GLN A 82 -6.79 -3.24 6.61
C GLN A 82 -5.54 -4.00 7.06
N ALA A 83 -5.59 -4.70 8.19
CA ALA A 83 -4.50 -5.56 8.64
C ALA A 83 -4.29 -6.74 7.68
N ARG A 84 -5.37 -7.40 7.23
CA ARG A 84 -5.29 -8.46 6.21
C ARG A 84 -4.77 -7.94 4.88
N GLU A 85 -5.22 -6.75 4.47
CA GLU A 85 -4.74 -6.07 3.27
C GLU A 85 -3.23 -5.78 3.35
N LEU A 86 -2.76 -5.28 4.51
CA LEU A 86 -1.34 -5.02 4.75
C LEU A 86 -0.50 -6.30 4.65
N VAL A 87 -0.97 -7.40 5.22
CA VAL A 87 -0.32 -8.72 5.08
C VAL A 87 -0.24 -9.13 3.61
N GLY A 88 -1.30 -8.90 2.83
CA GLY A 88 -1.32 -9.13 1.39
C GLY A 88 -0.25 -8.32 0.66
N TYR A 89 -0.12 -7.03 0.98
CA TYR A 89 0.90 -6.17 0.37
C TYR A 89 2.32 -6.55 0.77
N LEU A 90 2.57 -6.88 2.03
CA LEU A 90 3.87 -7.37 2.49
C LEU A 90 4.24 -8.69 1.79
N THR A 91 3.27 -9.61 1.66
CA THR A 91 3.47 -10.89 0.96
C THR A 91 3.80 -10.66 -0.51
N ALA A 92 3.00 -9.86 -1.21
CA ALA A 92 3.23 -9.53 -2.62
C ALA A 92 4.58 -8.85 -2.84
N ALA A 93 5.00 -7.95 -1.95
CA ALA A 93 6.29 -7.29 -2.02
C ALA A 93 7.46 -8.30 -1.98
N THR A 94 7.34 -9.41 -1.23
CA THR A 94 8.41 -10.43 -1.17
C THR A 94 8.54 -11.29 -2.41
N GLN A 95 7.50 -11.37 -3.25
CA GLN A 95 7.53 -12.19 -4.46
C GLN A 95 8.53 -11.60 -5.47
N PRO A 96 9.46 -12.41 -6.01
CA PRO A 96 10.29 -11.96 -7.11
C PRO A 96 9.37 -11.57 -8.26
N ARG A 97 9.73 -10.52 -9.00
CA ARG A 97 9.04 -10.20 -10.25
C ARG A 97 9.18 -11.43 -11.14
N SER A 98 8.11 -12.20 -11.32
CA SER A 98 8.06 -13.19 -12.38
C SER A 98 8.33 -12.41 -13.66
N GLU A 99 9.50 -12.62 -14.23
CA GLU A 99 9.81 -12.13 -15.56
C GLU A 99 8.74 -12.72 -16.47
N GLN A 100 7.78 -11.90 -16.88
CA GLN A 100 6.98 -12.20 -18.05
C GLN A 100 7.97 -12.23 -19.21
N GLN A 101 8.52 -13.42 -19.46
CA GLN A 101 9.19 -13.78 -20.70
C GLN A 101 8.17 -13.67 -21.82
N GLN A 102 8.28 -12.62 -22.63
CA GLN A 102 8.03 -12.65 -24.08
C GLN A 102 9.01 -11.70 -24.75
#